data_AF-A0A7S0ZMQ8-F1
#
_entry.id   AF-A0A7S0ZMQ8-F1
#
_cell.length_a   1.000
_cell.length_b   1.000
_cell.length_c   1.000
_cell.angle_alpha   90.00
_cell.angle_beta   90.00
_cell.angle_gamma   90.00
#
_symmetry.space_group_name_H-M   'P 1'
#
loop_
_entity.id
_entity.type
_entity.pdbx_description
1 polymer ?
#
loop_
_entity_poly.entity_id
_entity_poly.type
_entity_poly.pdbx_seq_one_letter_code
_entity_poly.pdbx_strand_id
1 'polypeptide(L)'
;MQETPPIRRMEAHRDDPLDKTWETDERDNENVLECWGVQVDDVVLILALAADLGWILLVPLISIPTIIMAILTQSWVVYTCRRLSGPLLAFQCSAWVWLFTTFLWLGAEFVWDATRPVGMLGSVGLLVNLSPTLYEVVVVVSTVLVSSNFFLVTLYYLWKHLHVKPEDAQLQVELRNYAWFCPWLLMDAAWMLCDWHLIHASDIGVSFYFLFSLGLAAGVVTLFLCGHYLWRHVGAPPGLCAAEICWVAGNAVWLVRDAVASESDVLHGVCALFFMVGIPFGVFGSLARDHRSARAALISSSKPKYDNSL
;
A
#
# COMPACT_ATOMS: atom_id res chain seq x y z
N MET A 1 14.41 25.37 62.17
CA MET A 1 13.96 24.82 60.87
C MET A 1 12.66 24.09 61.14
N GLN A 2 11.54 24.62 60.64
CA GLN A 2 10.21 24.00 60.77
C GLN A 2 10.06 22.96 59.64
N GLU A 3 9.79 21.71 60.01
CA GLU A 3 9.48 20.64 59.07
C GLU A 3 8.07 20.83 58.51
N THR A 4 7.96 20.95 57.18
CA THR A 4 6.69 20.97 56.47
C THR A 4 6.06 19.58 56.50
N PRO A 5 4.76 19.45 56.82
CA PRO A 5 4.10 18.15 56.83
C PRO A 5 3.91 17.60 55.41
N PRO A 6 3.91 16.27 55.23
CA PRO A 6 3.80 15.65 53.92
C PRO A 6 2.41 15.89 53.31
N ILE A 7 2.39 16.28 52.04
CA ILE A 7 1.18 16.41 51.22
C ILE A 7 0.55 15.02 51.09
N ARG A 8 -0.57 14.79 51.78
CA ARG A 8 -1.47 13.66 51.51
C ARG A 8 -1.99 13.81 50.09
N ARG A 9 -1.56 12.94 49.16
CA ARG A 9 -2.28 12.73 47.90
C ARG A 9 -3.68 12.24 48.27
N MET A 10 -4.69 13.03 47.94
CA MET A 10 -6.07 12.54 47.85
C MET A 10 -6.07 11.43 46.80
N GLU A 11 -6.29 10.20 47.25
CA GLU A 11 -6.73 9.12 46.37
C GLU A 11 -8.09 9.56 45.81
N ALA A 12 -8.09 9.96 44.53
CA ALA A 12 -9.31 10.24 43.81
C ALA A 12 -10.14 8.95 43.81
N HIS A 13 -11.34 9.04 44.36
CA HIS A 13 -12.33 7.97 44.40
C HIS A 13 -12.62 7.53 42.96
N ARG A 14 -12.02 6.40 42.55
CA ARG A 14 -12.03 5.85 41.19
C ARG A 14 -13.21 4.89 41.00
N ASP A 15 -14.39 5.31 41.45
CA ASP A 15 -15.63 4.53 41.41
C ASP A 15 -16.75 5.36 40.79
N ASP A 16 -16.46 6.18 39.77
CA ASP A 16 -17.51 6.84 38.99
C ASP A 16 -18.03 5.84 37.93
N PRO A 17 -19.28 5.36 38.02
CA PRO A 17 -19.85 4.40 37.07
C PRO A 17 -19.95 4.93 35.63
N LEU A 18 -19.74 6.24 35.42
CA LEU A 18 -19.65 6.88 34.10
C LEU A 18 -18.33 6.61 33.37
N ASP A 19 -17.28 6.13 34.03
CA ASP A 19 -15.99 5.84 33.37
C ASP A 19 -16.01 4.49 32.63
N LYS A 20 -16.91 3.57 33.03
CA LYS A 20 -17.04 2.23 32.40
C LYS A 20 -17.82 2.23 31.09
N THR A 21 -18.60 3.27 30.82
CA THR A 21 -19.32 3.41 29.54
C THR A 21 -18.40 3.83 28.39
N TRP A 22 -17.26 4.47 28.68
CA TRP A 22 -16.29 4.87 27.64
C TRP A 22 -15.45 3.70 27.14
N GLU A 23 -15.04 2.77 28.02
CA GLU A 23 -14.27 1.58 27.62
C GLU A 23 -15.06 0.63 26.70
N THR A 24 -16.38 0.62 26.79
CA THR A 24 -17.24 -0.18 25.90
C THR A 24 -17.46 0.50 24.55
N ASP A 25 -17.60 1.84 24.52
CA ASP A 25 -17.66 2.61 23.27
C ASP A 25 -16.33 2.59 22.50
N GLU A 26 -15.17 2.56 23.17
CA GLU A 26 -13.87 2.48 22.46
C GLU A 26 -13.70 1.15 21.72
N ARG A 27 -14.10 0.03 22.34
CA ARG A 27 -13.95 -1.30 21.74
C ARG A 27 -14.89 -1.53 20.55
N ASP A 28 -16.11 -0.99 20.64
CA ASP A 28 -17.05 -1.04 19.53
C ASP A 28 -16.63 -0.08 18.40
N ASN A 29 -16.02 1.07 18.73
CA ASN A 29 -15.45 1.98 17.72
C ASN A 29 -14.19 1.41 17.03
N GLU A 30 -13.33 0.66 17.73
CA GLU A 30 -12.17 -0.02 17.14
C GLU A 30 -12.61 -1.04 16.06
N ASN A 31 -13.63 -1.87 16.37
CA ASN A 31 -14.16 -2.85 15.43
C ASN A 31 -14.81 -2.19 14.19
N VAL A 32 -15.49 -1.05 14.38
CA VAL A 32 -16.09 -0.29 13.28
C VAL A 32 -15.00 0.35 12.41
N LEU A 33 -13.99 0.98 13.00
CA LEU A 33 -12.88 1.58 12.26
C LEU A 33 -12.06 0.54 11.50
N GLU A 34 -11.86 -0.65 12.07
CA GLU A 34 -11.15 -1.75 11.42
C GLU A 34 -11.94 -2.30 10.23
N CYS A 35 -13.26 -2.48 10.36
CA CYS A 35 -14.12 -2.87 9.24
C CYS A 35 -14.10 -1.86 8.09
N TRP A 36 -14.12 -0.55 8.40
CA TRP A 36 -14.13 0.50 7.39
C TRP A 36 -12.75 0.66 6.74
N GLY A 37 -11.65 0.59 7.52
CA GLY A 37 -10.29 0.67 6.99
C GLY A 37 -10.00 -0.42 5.97
N VAL A 38 -10.36 -1.67 6.28
CA VAL A 38 -10.13 -2.84 5.42
C VAL A 38 -10.91 -2.76 4.10
N GLN A 39 -12.12 -2.18 4.09
CA GLN A 39 -12.88 -1.97 2.84
C GLN A 39 -12.29 -0.86 1.98
N VAL A 40 -11.74 0.17 2.61
CA VAL A 40 -11.17 1.32 1.90
C VAL A 40 -9.82 0.94 1.25
N ASP A 41 -9.05 0.04 1.86
CA ASP A 41 -7.83 -0.52 1.27
C ASP A 41 -8.08 -1.19 -0.10
N ASP A 42 -9.23 -1.86 -0.25
CA ASP A 42 -9.61 -2.50 -1.51
C ASP A 42 -9.81 -1.47 -2.63
N VAL A 43 -10.42 -0.34 -2.28
CA VAL A 43 -10.63 0.76 -3.22
C VAL A 43 -9.29 1.36 -3.63
N VAL A 44 -8.36 1.52 -2.69
CA VAL A 44 -6.99 2.00 -2.98
C VAL A 44 -6.28 1.05 -3.94
N LEU A 45 -6.35 -0.26 -3.73
CA LEU A 45 -5.79 -1.26 -4.65
C LEU A 45 -6.39 -1.15 -6.07
N ILE A 46 -7.72 -1.05 -6.17
CA ILE A 46 -8.40 -0.92 -7.47
C ILE A 46 -7.98 0.37 -8.18
N LEU A 47 -7.86 1.48 -7.43
CA LEU A 47 -7.41 2.76 -7.98
C LEU A 47 -5.94 2.72 -8.42
N ALA A 48 -5.06 2.05 -7.67
CA ALA A 48 -3.67 1.85 -8.05
C ALA A 48 -3.54 1.01 -9.35
N LEU A 49 -4.29 -0.09 -9.45
CA LEU A 49 -4.40 -0.89 -10.68
C LEU A 49 -4.87 -0.06 -11.88
N ALA A 50 -5.89 0.79 -11.68
CA ALA A 50 -6.38 1.68 -12.72
C ALA A 50 -5.35 2.76 -13.09
N ALA A 51 -4.57 3.23 -12.12
CA ALA A 51 -3.49 4.20 -12.35
C ALA A 51 -2.39 3.62 -13.24
N ASP A 52 -1.94 2.39 -12.92
CA ASP A 52 -0.93 1.66 -13.69
C ASP A 52 -1.47 1.29 -15.07
N LEU A 53 -2.75 0.92 -15.19
CA LEU A 53 -3.38 0.69 -16.49
C LEU A 53 -3.43 1.98 -17.33
N GLY A 54 -3.78 3.11 -16.71
CA GLY A 54 -3.76 4.40 -17.39
C GLY A 54 -2.36 4.78 -17.86
N TRP A 55 -1.35 4.49 -17.05
CA TRP A 55 0.05 4.76 -17.38
C TRP A 55 0.55 3.87 -18.52
N ILE A 56 0.31 2.57 -18.44
CA ILE A 56 0.78 1.65 -19.48
C ILE A 56 0.14 1.95 -20.84
N LEU A 57 -1.14 2.34 -20.84
CA LEU A 57 -1.84 2.73 -22.07
C LEU A 57 -1.51 4.16 -22.53
N LEU A 58 -0.63 4.87 -21.82
CA LEU A 58 -0.29 6.27 -22.07
C LEU A 58 -1.52 7.18 -22.09
N VAL A 59 -2.44 6.98 -21.14
CA VAL A 59 -3.68 7.74 -20.95
C VAL A 59 -3.63 8.49 -19.59
N PRO A 60 -3.04 9.71 -19.55
CA PRO A 60 -2.97 10.51 -18.33
C PRO A 60 -4.35 10.83 -17.72
N LEU A 61 -5.39 10.89 -18.56
CA LEU A 61 -6.78 11.13 -18.15
C LEU A 61 -7.36 10.01 -17.28
N ILE A 62 -6.81 8.80 -17.36
CA ILE A 62 -7.15 7.71 -16.45
C ILE A 62 -6.19 7.74 -15.27
N SER A 63 -4.89 7.71 -15.57
CA SER A 63 -3.86 7.49 -14.55
C SER A 63 -3.83 8.57 -13.45
N ILE A 64 -3.75 9.85 -13.85
CA ILE A 64 -3.60 10.97 -12.90
C ILE A 64 -4.81 11.09 -11.96
N PRO A 65 -6.07 11.10 -12.45
CA PRO A 65 -7.22 11.13 -11.54
C PRO A 65 -7.26 9.93 -10.60
N THR A 66 -6.96 8.73 -11.09
CA THR A 66 -7.02 7.51 -10.25
C THR A 66 -5.96 7.51 -9.15
N ILE A 67 -4.72 7.91 -9.41
CA ILE A 67 -3.68 7.97 -8.38
C ILE A 67 -3.95 9.09 -7.37
N ILE A 68 -4.50 10.23 -7.79
CA ILE A 68 -4.94 11.30 -6.87
C ILE A 68 -6.05 10.77 -5.96
N MET A 69 -7.05 10.09 -6.52
CA MET A 69 -8.11 9.48 -5.73
C MET A 69 -7.57 8.42 -4.77
N ALA A 70 -6.57 7.63 -5.18
CA ALA A 70 -5.91 6.66 -4.32
C ALA A 70 -5.21 7.34 -3.14
N ILE A 71 -4.46 8.42 -3.38
CA ILE A 71 -3.79 9.21 -2.33
C ILE A 71 -4.82 9.82 -1.36
N LEU A 72 -5.90 10.42 -1.85
CA LEU A 72 -6.94 11.01 -1.01
C LEU A 72 -7.61 9.96 -0.13
N THR A 73 -7.95 8.81 -0.73
CA THR A 73 -8.55 7.67 -0.05
C THR A 73 -7.60 7.11 1.01
N GLN A 74 -6.33 6.91 0.67
CA GLN A 74 -5.30 6.45 1.60
C GLN A 74 -5.04 7.47 2.72
N SER A 75 -5.08 8.77 2.42
CA SER A 75 -4.94 9.82 3.44
C SER A 75 -6.06 9.73 4.47
N TRP A 76 -7.28 9.44 4.02
CA TRP A 76 -8.41 9.18 4.91
C TRP A 76 -8.16 7.93 5.76
N VAL A 77 -7.69 6.82 5.17
CA VAL A 77 -7.35 5.58 5.92
C VAL A 77 -6.32 5.87 7.01
N VAL A 78 -5.21 6.53 6.67
CA VAL A 78 -4.18 6.89 7.65
C VAL A 78 -4.76 7.76 8.76
N TYR A 79 -5.60 8.75 8.41
CA TYR A 79 -6.24 9.61 9.39
C TYR A 79 -7.18 8.84 10.33
N THR A 80 -7.96 7.88 9.82
CA THR A 80 -8.84 7.05 10.64
C THR A 80 -8.06 6.03 11.49
N CYS A 81 -6.99 5.47 10.94
CA CYS A 81 -6.13 4.51 11.62
C CYS A 81 -5.14 5.17 12.60
N ARG A 82 -5.04 6.51 12.67
CA ARG A 82 -4.10 7.19 13.58
C ARG A 82 -4.31 6.88 15.06
N ARG A 83 -5.51 6.42 15.43
CA ARG A 83 -5.85 5.98 16.78
C ARG A 83 -5.39 4.54 17.05
N LEU A 84 -5.23 3.76 15.98
CA LEU A 84 -4.66 2.43 16.04
C LEU A 84 -3.13 2.55 16.12
N SER A 85 -2.51 1.70 16.92
CA SER A 85 -1.05 1.58 16.97
C SER A 85 -0.64 0.20 16.46
N GLY A 86 0.57 0.07 15.90
CA GLY A 86 1.09 -1.24 15.50
C GLY A 86 1.33 -1.40 13.99
N PRO A 87 1.40 -2.65 13.50
CA PRO A 87 1.81 -2.96 12.13
C PRO A 87 0.87 -2.39 11.06
N LEU A 88 -0.42 -2.36 11.34
CA LEU A 88 -1.41 -1.79 10.42
C LEU A 88 -1.12 -0.32 10.13
N LEU A 89 -0.94 0.52 11.16
CA LEU A 89 -0.64 1.94 10.94
C LEU A 89 0.68 2.12 10.17
N ALA A 90 1.70 1.32 10.49
CA ALA A 90 2.98 1.36 9.76
C ALA A 90 2.79 1.02 8.27
N PHE A 91 1.99 -0.01 7.97
CA PHE A 91 1.61 -0.37 6.60
C PHE A 91 0.85 0.77 5.91
N GLN A 92 -0.19 1.34 6.54
CA GLN A 92 -1.01 2.39 5.93
C GLN A 92 -0.21 3.67 5.64
N CYS A 93 0.67 4.08 6.56
CA CYS A 93 1.59 5.20 6.33
C CYS A 93 2.56 4.90 5.19
N SER A 94 3.07 3.68 5.12
CA SER A 94 4.00 3.28 4.06
C SER A 94 3.35 3.21 2.68
N ALA A 95 2.13 2.67 2.60
CA ALA A 95 1.33 2.66 1.38
C ALA A 95 1.03 4.08 0.91
N TRP A 96 0.77 5.02 1.83
CA TRP A 96 0.60 6.44 1.50
C TRP A 96 1.86 7.06 0.90
N VAL A 97 3.02 6.83 1.53
CA VAL A 97 4.32 7.35 1.03
C VAL A 97 4.61 6.77 -0.35
N TRP A 98 4.35 5.48 -0.54
CA TRP A 98 4.48 4.81 -1.83
C TRP A 98 3.57 5.46 -2.89
N LEU A 99 2.25 5.57 -2.67
CA LEU A 99 1.32 6.19 -3.62
C LEU A 99 1.72 7.62 -4.00
N PHE A 100 2.15 8.42 -3.03
CA PHE A 100 2.61 9.78 -3.27
C PHE A 100 3.87 9.79 -4.15
N THR A 101 4.80 8.87 -3.88
CA THR A 101 6.03 8.71 -4.68
C THR A 101 5.71 8.25 -6.11
N THR A 102 4.81 7.28 -6.27
CA THR A 102 4.30 6.82 -7.56
C THR A 102 3.64 7.95 -8.34
N PHE A 103 2.86 8.82 -7.69
CA PHE A 103 2.28 10.01 -8.36
C PHE A 103 3.35 10.96 -8.89
N LEU A 104 4.41 11.23 -8.13
CA LEU A 104 5.52 12.07 -8.59
C LEU A 104 6.21 11.44 -9.80
N TRP A 105 6.56 10.16 -9.70
CA TRP A 105 7.23 9.41 -10.76
C TRP A 105 6.35 9.32 -12.03
N LEU A 106 5.08 8.91 -11.92
CA LEU A 106 4.11 8.87 -13.04
C LEU A 106 3.93 10.23 -13.69
N GLY A 107 3.84 11.29 -12.88
CA GLY A 107 3.77 12.66 -13.37
C GLY A 107 5.01 13.04 -14.17
N ALA A 108 6.19 12.57 -13.75
CA ALA A 108 7.42 12.76 -14.48
C ALA A 108 7.42 12.03 -15.81
N GLU A 109 7.05 10.75 -15.82
CA GLU A 109 6.96 9.93 -17.02
C GLU A 109 6.04 10.57 -18.07
N PHE A 110 4.83 11.00 -17.69
CA PHE A 110 3.91 11.62 -18.63
C PHE A 110 4.38 12.96 -19.21
N VAL A 111 5.24 13.69 -18.51
CA VAL A 111 5.70 15.02 -18.94
C VAL A 111 6.99 14.94 -19.74
N TRP A 112 7.93 14.08 -19.35
CA TRP A 112 9.31 14.11 -19.83
C TRP A 112 9.84 12.83 -20.49
N ASP A 113 9.22 11.65 -20.27
CA ASP A 113 9.76 10.39 -20.82
C ASP A 113 9.70 10.38 -22.37
N ALA A 114 8.58 10.87 -22.92
CA ALA A 114 8.50 11.16 -24.33
C ALA A 114 9.13 12.53 -24.66
N THR A 115 9.62 12.70 -25.90
CA THR A 115 10.11 13.99 -26.43
C THR A 115 9.13 15.16 -26.26
N ARG A 116 7.85 14.88 -25.95
CA ARG A 116 6.79 15.84 -25.60
C ARG A 116 5.84 15.23 -24.57
N PRO A 117 5.17 16.04 -23.73
CA PRO A 117 4.18 15.55 -22.77
C PRO A 117 3.05 14.76 -23.46
N VAL A 118 2.63 13.67 -22.81
CA VAL A 118 1.69 12.69 -23.37
C VAL A 118 0.25 13.22 -23.43
N GLY A 119 -0.43 12.96 -24.54
CA GLY A 119 -1.88 13.20 -24.69
C GLY A 119 -2.29 14.66 -24.47
N MET A 120 -3.31 14.87 -23.63
CA MET A 120 -3.84 16.21 -23.32
C MET A 120 -2.82 17.11 -22.61
N LEU A 121 -1.82 16.54 -21.92
CA LEU A 121 -0.79 17.33 -21.23
C LEU A 121 0.08 18.13 -22.22
N GLY A 122 0.27 17.62 -23.45
CA GLY A 122 0.97 18.34 -24.51
C GLY A 122 0.25 19.61 -24.99
N SER A 123 -1.03 19.79 -24.64
CA SER A 123 -1.81 21.01 -24.91
C SER A 123 -1.64 22.08 -23.82
N VAL A 124 -1.05 21.73 -22.68
CA VAL A 124 -0.83 22.64 -21.57
C VAL A 124 0.53 23.32 -21.75
N GLY A 125 0.51 24.58 -22.23
CA GLY A 125 1.73 25.32 -22.57
C GLY A 125 2.76 25.44 -21.43
N LEU A 126 2.32 25.39 -20.17
CA LEU A 126 3.23 25.36 -19.02
C LEU A 126 4.08 24.07 -18.99
N LEU A 127 3.46 22.91 -19.23
CA LEU A 127 4.13 21.60 -19.14
C LEU A 127 5.13 21.39 -20.26
N VAL A 128 4.81 21.87 -21.47
CA VAL A 128 5.68 21.76 -22.65
C VAL A 128 7.00 22.52 -22.47
N ASN A 129 7.01 23.58 -21.64
CA ASN A 129 8.18 24.42 -21.42
C ASN A 129 8.94 24.07 -20.13
N LEU A 130 8.57 22.99 -19.44
CA LEU A 130 9.29 22.57 -18.24
C LEU A 130 10.70 22.08 -18.60
N SER A 131 11.69 22.49 -17.80
CA SER A 131 13.08 22.08 -18.00
C SER A 131 13.22 20.56 -17.90
N PRO A 132 13.92 19.90 -18.83
CA PRO A 132 14.25 18.47 -18.72
C PRO A 132 15.02 18.13 -17.45
N THR A 133 15.75 19.09 -16.85
CA THR A 133 16.45 18.88 -15.57
C THR A 133 15.51 18.57 -14.41
N LEU A 134 14.22 18.92 -14.51
CA LEU A 134 13.23 18.59 -13.47
C LEU A 134 12.90 17.10 -13.46
N TYR A 135 13.01 16.41 -14.60
CA TYR A 135 12.83 14.96 -14.65
C TYR A 135 13.81 14.25 -13.72
N GLU A 136 15.10 14.57 -13.87
CA GLU A 136 16.17 14.02 -13.03
C GLU A 136 15.92 14.29 -11.53
N VAL A 137 15.52 15.51 -11.18
CA VAL A 137 15.19 15.88 -9.80
C VAL A 137 14.02 15.05 -9.26
N VAL A 138 12.95 14.90 -10.05
CA VAL A 138 11.76 14.13 -9.64
C VAL A 138 12.10 12.64 -9.49
N VAL A 139 12.88 12.06 -10.40
CA VAL A 139 13.34 10.67 -10.30
C VAL A 139 14.18 10.49 -9.04
N VAL A 140 15.19 11.34 -8.80
CA VAL A 140 16.04 11.26 -7.58
C VAL A 140 15.21 11.37 -6.31
N VAL A 141 14.29 12.34 -6.23
CA VAL A 141 13.41 12.50 -5.07
C VAL A 141 12.56 11.24 -4.86
N SER A 142 11.98 10.71 -5.94
CA SER A 142 11.14 9.52 -5.88
C SER A 142 11.93 8.30 -5.41
N THR A 143 13.13 8.08 -5.99
CA THR A 143 14.05 7.01 -5.60
C THR A 143 14.42 7.09 -4.10
N VAL A 144 14.72 8.29 -3.59
CA VAL A 144 15.04 8.50 -2.17
C VAL A 144 13.84 8.20 -1.28
N LEU A 145 12.64 8.66 -1.66
CA LEU A 145 11.41 8.44 -0.89
C LEU A 145 11.06 6.95 -0.82
N VAL A 146 11.01 6.25 -1.95
CA VAL A 146 10.64 4.81 -1.98
C VAL A 146 11.69 3.96 -1.27
N SER A 147 12.99 4.27 -1.45
CA SER A 147 14.07 3.53 -0.78
C SER A 147 14.00 3.73 0.72
N SER A 148 13.82 4.97 1.18
CA SER A 148 13.66 5.27 2.61
C SER A 148 12.43 4.59 3.20
N ASN A 149 11.32 4.57 2.45
CA ASN A 149 10.09 3.90 2.85
C ASN A 149 10.33 2.38 3.05
N PHE A 150 10.96 1.73 2.06
CA PHE A 150 11.36 0.32 2.15
C PHE A 150 12.22 0.04 3.39
N PHE A 151 13.27 0.84 3.63
CA PHE A 151 14.17 0.64 4.76
C PHE A 151 13.47 0.82 6.11
N LEU A 152 12.69 1.90 6.27
CA LEU A 152 12.00 2.19 7.54
C LEU A 152 10.98 1.10 7.88
N VAL A 153 10.23 0.64 6.90
CA VAL A 153 9.22 -0.40 7.07
C VAL A 153 9.89 -1.73 7.37
N THR A 154 10.90 -2.12 6.60
CA THR A 154 11.64 -3.36 6.84
C THR A 154 12.26 -3.38 8.24
N LEU A 155 12.88 -2.27 8.66
CA LEU A 155 13.44 -2.13 10.02
C LEU A 155 12.35 -2.23 11.09
N TYR A 156 11.20 -1.59 10.88
CA TYR A 156 10.06 -1.69 11.79
C TYR A 156 9.57 -3.14 11.93
N TYR A 157 9.30 -3.83 10.83
CA TYR A 157 8.81 -5.21 10.82
C TYR A 157 9.84 -6.17 11.42
N LEU A 158 11.12 -6.02 11.09
CA LEU A 158 12.20 -6.82 11.66
C LEU A 158 12.33 -6.58 13.17
N TRP A 159 12.34 -5.32 13.61
CA TRP A 159 12.41 -4.97 15.01
C TRP A 159 11.25 -5.57 15.79
N LYS A 160 10.01 -5.44 15.26
CA LYS A 160 8.83 -6.06 15.84
C LYS A 160 8.98 -7.57 15.90
N HIS A 161 9.32 -8.23 14.79
CA HIS A 161 9.49 -9.67 14.72
C HIS A 161 10.48 -10.21 15.77
N LEU A 162 11.61 -9.52 15.97
CA LEU A 162 12.63 -9.91 16.95
C LEU A 162 12.20 -9.70 18.42
N HIS A 163 11.23 -8.81 18.67
CA HIS A 163 10.75 -8.49 20.02
C HIS A 163 9.37 -9.09 20.34
N VAL A 164 8.72 -9.75 19.38
CA VAL A 164 7.43 -10.41 19.59
C VAL A 164 7.61 -11.56 20.56
N LYS A 165 6.84 -11.57 21.65
CA LYS A 165 6.80 -12.71 22.55
C LYS A 165 6.00 -13.85 21.89
N PRO A 166 6.31 -15.13 22.18
CA PRO A 166 5.57 -16.26 21.63
C PRO A 166 4.06 -16.24 21.91
N GLU A 167 3.67 -15.53 22.97
CA GLU A 167 2.29 -15.39 23.44
C GLU A 167 1.46 -14.42 22.57
N ASP A 168 2.11 -13.56 21.78
CA ASP A 168 1.45 -12.54 20.96
C ASP A 168 1.06 -13.08 19.57
N ALA A 169 0.31 -14.18 19.55
CA ALA A 169 -0.08 -14.88 18.31
C ALA A 169 -0.82 -13.97 17.30
N GLN A 170 -1.61 -13.01 17.79
CA GLN A 170 -2.35 -12.06 16.95
C GLN A 170 -1.39 -11.12 16.19
N LEU A 171 -0.38 -10.58 16.88
CA LEU A 171 0.61 -9.70 16.27
C LEU A 171 1.40 -10.42 15.16
N GLN A 172 1.66 -11.72 15.33
CA GLN A 172 2.32 -12.52 14.29
C GLN A 172 1.44 -12.70 13.05
N VAL A 173 0.12 -12.84 13.21
CA VAL A 173 -0.82 -12.93 12.08
C VAL A 173 -0.89 -11.60 11.34
N GLU A 174 -0.97 -10.48 12.05
CA GLU A 174 -0.98 -9.13 11.46
C GLU A 174 0.32 -8.84 10.71
N LEU A 175 1.48 -9.08 11.34
CA LEU A 175 2.79 -8.90 10.69
C LEU A 175 2.88 -9.74 9.41
N ARG A 176 2.34 -10.97 9.44
CA ARG A 176 2.30 -11.84 8.27
C ARG A 176 1.41 -11.26 7.16
N ASN A 177 0.20 -10.82 7.48
CA ASN A 177 -0.76 -10.32 6.48
C ASN A 177 -0.20 -9.15 5.65
N TYR A 178 0.68 -8.32 6.22
CA TYR A 178 1.31 -7.19 5.53
C TYR A 178 2.74 -7.48 5.04
N ALA A 179 3.29 -8.67 5.31
CA ALA A 179 4.68 -9.00 5.00
C ALA A 179 4.99 -9.03 3.50
N TRP A 180 3.99 -9.21 2.63
CA TRP A 180 4.18 -9.17 1.17
C TRP A 180 4.57 -7.77 0.67
N PHE A 181 4.24 -6.73 1.42
CA PHE A 181 4.47 -5.35 1.02
C PHE A 181 5.96 -4.96 1.07
N CYS A 182 6.75 -5.55 1.97
CA CYS A 182 8.19 -5.30 2.06
C CYS A 182 8.96 -5.71 0.80
N PRO A 183 8.86 -6.96 0.30
CA PRO A 183 9.51 -7.33 -0.96
C PRO A 183 8.90 -6.57 -2.15
N TRP A 184 7.63 -6.18 -2.11
CA TRP A 184 7.06 -5.30 -3.14
C TRP A 184 7.78 -3.93 -3.20
N LEU A 185 7.92 -3.25 -2.06
CA LEU A 185 8.64 -1.98 -1.98
C LEU A 185 10.11 -2.11 -2.40
N LEU A 186 10.75 -3.26 -2.14
CA LEU A 186 12.11 -3.52 -2.61
C LEU A 186 12.16 -3.61 -4.13
N MET A 187 11.18 -4.24 -4.76
CA MET A 187 11.09 -4.29 -6.23
C MET A 187 10.97 -2.87 -6.80
N ASP A 188 10.07 -2.07 -6.25
CA ASP A 188 9.82 -0.70 -6.71
C ASP A 188 11.04 0.22 -6.49
N ALA A 189 11.69 0.12 -5.32
CA ALA A 189 12.92 0.86 -5.05
C ALA A 189 14.07 0.45 -5.97
N ALA A 190 14.22 -0.85 -6.24
CA ALA A 190 15.24 -1.34 -7.17
C ALA A 190 14.96 -0.87 -8.60
N TRP A 191 13.68 -0.82 -9.01
CA TRP A 191 13.29 -0.29 -10.32
C TRP A 191 13.60 1.20 -10.45
N MET A 192 13.20 2.05 -9.49
CA MET A 192 13.53 3.48 -9.53
C MET A 192 15.05 3.76 -9.45
N LEU A 193 15.84 2.87 -8.83
CA LEU A 193 17.29 2.94 -8.89
C LEU A 193 17.84 2.54 -10.28
N CYS A 194 17.19 1.62 -10.97
CA CYS A 194 17.53 1.30 -12.36
C CYS A 194 17.26 2.51 -13.27
N ASP A 195 16.12 3.18 -13.13
CA ASP A 195 15.81 4.41 -13.88
C ASP A 195 16.86 5.49 -13.62
N TRP A 196 17.21 5.71 -12.35
CA TRP A 196 18.27 6.65 -11.98
C TRP A 196 19.61 6.30 -12.64
N HIS A 197 19.97 5.01 -12.68
CA HIS A 197 21.16 4.53 -13.38
C HIS A 197 21.09 4.77 -14.89
N LEU A 198 19.94 4.56 -15.54
CA LEU A 198 19.76 4.81 -16.97
C LEU A 198 19.94 6.30 -17.33
N ILE A 199 19.57 7.21 -16.42
CA ILE A 199 19.75 8.65 -16.62
C ILE A 199 21.23 9.07 -16.50
N HIS A 200 21.99 8.48 -15.57
CA HIS A 200 23.32 8.98 -15.19
C HIS A 200 24.50 8.16 -15.71
N ALA A 201 24.30 6.87 -15.99
CA ALA A 201 25.37 5.98 -16.42
C ALA A 201 25.49 5.98 -17.94
N SER A 202 26.70 6.20 -18.45
CA SER A 202 26.99 6.07 -19.88
C SER A 202 26.90 4.62 -20.38
N ASP A 203 27.08 3.65 -19.47
CA ASP A 203 27.06 2.22 -19.77
C ASP A 203 26.22 1.44 -18.74
N ILE A 204 25.46 0.46 -19.24
CA ILE A 204 24.72 -0.50 -18.41
C ILE A 204 25.72 -1.47 -17.76
N GLY A 205 26.18 -1.10 -16.56
CA GLY A 205 27.19 -1.84 -15.81
C GLY A 205 26.62 -2.94 -14.90
N VAL A 206 27.52 -3.58 -14.15
CA VAL A 206 27.19 -4.65 -13.19
C VAL A 206 26.17 -4.19 -12.13
N SER A 207 26.22 -2.92 -11.72
CA SER A 207 25.28 -2.36 -10.74
C SER A 207 23.83 -2.39 -11.23
N PHE A 208 23.58 -2.06 -12.50
CA PHE A 208 22.24 -2.11 -13.09
C PHE A 208 21.69 -3.53 -13.06
N TYR A 209 22.45 -4.51 -13.57
CA TYR A 209 22.01 -5.91 -13.59
C TYR A 209 21.78 -6.48 -12.19
N PHE A 210 22.58 -6.06 -11.22
CA PHE A 210 22.38 -6.44 -9.81
C PHE A 210 21.05 -5.89 -9.29
N LEU A 211 20.79 -4.59 -9.47
CA LEU A 211 19.54 -3.94 -9.03
C LEU A 211 18.32 -4.55 -9.75
N PHE A 212 18.40 -4.73 -11.06
CA PHE A 212 17.35 -5.39 -11.83
C PHE A 212 17.05 -6.81 -11.31
N SER A 213 18.09 -7.62 -11.09
CA SER A 213 17.94 -8.98 -10.57
C SER A 213 17.35 -9.00 -9.16
N LEU A 214 17.78 -8.06 -8.32
CA LEU A 214 17.25 -7.88 -6.97
C LEU A 214 15.77 -7.50 -7.01
N GLY A 215 15.39 -6.55 -7.86
CA GLY A 215 14.01 -6.12 -8.04
C GLY A 215 13.13 -7.26 -8.54
N LEU A 216 13.57 -7.97 -9.59
CA LEU A 216 12.84 -9.12 -10.12
C LEU A 216 12.67 -10.23 -9.07
N ALA A 217 13.73 -10.56 -8.32
CA ALA A 217 13.66 -11.55 -7.24
C ALA A 217 12.66 -11.12 -6.15
N ALA A 218 12.68 -9.84 -5.77
CA ALA A 218 11.73 -9.26 -4.84
C ALA A 218 10.29 -9.37 -5.35
N GLY A 219 10.02 -9.03 -6.62
CA GLY A 219 8.71 -9.21 -7.25
C GLY A 219 8.22 -10.66 -7.23
N VAL A 220 9.11 -11.61 -7.53
CA VAL A 220 8.80 -13.05 -7.46
C VAL A 220 8.47 -13.49 -6.03
N VAL A 221 9.23 -13.04 -5.03
CA VAL A 221 8.93 -13.33 -3.61
C VAL A 221 7.57 -12.75 -3.22
N THR A 222 7.24 -11.53 -3.64
CA THR A 222 5.92 -10.92 -3.42
C THR A 222 4.81 -11.78 -4.02
N LEU A 223 4.96 -12.24 -5.27
CA LEU A 223 3.97 -13.13 -5.92
C LEU A 223 3.76 -14.43 -5.14
N PHE A 224 4.83 -15.04 -4.63
CA PHE A 224 4.71 -16.24 -3.80
C PHE A 224 3.97 -15.96 -2.49
N LEU A 225 4.21 -14.82 -1.84
CA LEU A 225 3.52 -14.44 -0.61
C LEU A 225 2.02 -14.19 -0.86
N CYS A 226 1.68 -13.41 -1.90
CA CYS A 226 0.29 -13.19 -2.31
C CYS A 226 -0.41 -14.52 -2.69
N GLY A 227 0.26 -15.40 -3.42
CA GLY A 227 -0.25 -16.73 -3.79
C GLY A 227 -0.46 -17.65 -2.58
N HIS A 228 0.43 -17.59 -1.59
CA HIS A 228 0.26 -18.33 -0.34
C HIS A 228 -0.97 -17.87 0.46
N TYR A 229 -1.28 -16.57 0.46
CA TYR A 229 -2.51 -16.05 1.06
C TYR A 229 -3.76 -16.50 0.32
N LEU A 230 -3.72 -16.50 -1.02
CA LEU A 230 -4.80 -17.04 -1.85
C LEU A 230 -5.10 -18.50 -1.50
N TRP A 231 -4.05 -19.33 -1.36
CA TRP A 231 -4.17 -20.76 -1.06
C TRP A 231 -4.73 -21.05 0.34
N ARG A 232 -4.27 -20.32 1.37
CA ARG A 232 -4.65 -20.63 2.76
C ARG A 232 -6.01 -20.11 3.18
N HIS A 233 -6.74 -19.38 2.33
CA HIS A 233 -8.10 -18.87 2.59
C HIS A 233 -8.28 -18.18 3.96
N VAL A 234 -7.23 -17.57 4.51
CA VAL A 234 -7.28 -16.94 5.84
C VAL A 234 -7.90 -15.55 5.69
N GLY A 235 -9.23 -15.49 5.75
CA GLY A 235 -9.99 -14.24 5.91
C GLY A 235 -10.14 -13.35 4.66
N ALA A 236 -9.14 -13.30 3.77
CA ALA A 236 -9.21 -12.47 2.57
C ALA A 236 -10.07 -13.13 1.45
N PRO A 237 -10.92 -12.36 0.75
CA PRO A 237 -11.53 -12.79 -0.50
C PRO A 237 -10.48 -13.20 -1.54
N PRO A 238 -10.64 -14.35 -2.20
CA PRO A 238 -9.71 -14.81 -3.22
C PRO A 238 -9.58 -13.80 -4.38
N GLY A 239 -10.62 -13.01 -4.65
CA GLY A 239 -10.57 -11.94 -5.66
C GLY A 239 -9.54 -10.86 -5.35
N LEU A 240 -9.39 -10.43 -4.09
CA LEU A 240 -8.44 -9.37 -3.75
C LEU A 240 -6.99 -9.85 -3.83
N CYS A 241 -6.70 -11.07 -3.35
CA CYS A 241 -5.38 -11.66 -3.53
C CYS A 241 -5.06 -11.88 -5.02
N ALA A 242 -6.06 -12.25 -5.84
CA ALA A 242 -5.87 -12.35 -7.29
C ALA A 242 -5.57 -10.98 -7.94
N ALA A 243 -6.21 -9.91 -7.44
CA ALA A 243 -5.93 -8.54 -7.87
C ALA A 243 -4.50 -8.10 -7.52
N GLU A 244 -4.03 -8.38 -6.29
CA GLU A 244 -2.64 -8.15 -5.87
C GLU A 244 -1.65 -8.92 -6.74
N ILE A 245 -1.92 -10.21 -7.03
CA ILE A 245 -1.08 -11.03 -7.91
C ILE A 245 -1.00 -10.43 -9.31
N CYS A 246 -2.14 -10.04 -9.88
CA CYS A 246 -2.19 -9.38 -11.19
C CYS A 246 -1.40 -8.07 -11.17
N TRP A 247 -1.55 -7.26 -10.12
CA TRP A 247 -0.85 -6.00 -9.98
C TRP A 247 0.68 -6.18 -9.93
N VAL A 248 1.15 -7.07 -9.07
CA VAL A 248 2.59 -7.36 -8.91
C VAL A 248 3.15 -8.00 -10.18
N ALA A 249 2.42 -8.91 -10.82
CA ALA A 249 2.84 -9.56 -12.05
C ALA A 249 2.95 -8.55 -13.20
N GLY A 250 1.99 -7.62 -13.34
CA GLY A 250 2.02 -6.57 -14.34
C GLY A 250 3.29 -5.72 -14.24
N ASN A 251 3.61 -5.25 -13.03
CA ASN A 251 4.82 -4.47 -12.77
C ASN A 251 6.11 -5.29 -12.95
N ALA A 252 6.14 -6.56 -12.53
CA ALA A 252 7.31 -7.42 -12.74
C ALA A 252 7.58 -7.67 -14.24
N VAL A 253 6.54 -7.89 -15.04
CA VAL A 253 6.69 -8.02 -16.51
C VAL A 253 7.11 -6.69 -17.12
N TRP A 254 6.65 -5.56 -16.58
CA TRP A 254 7.08 -4.25 -17.05
C TRP A 254 8.57 -4.01 -16.77
N LEU A 255 9.03 -4.29 -15.55
CA LEU A 255 10.45 -4.23 -15.21
C LEU A 255 11.30 -5.08 -16.16
N VAL A 256 10.84 -6.28 -16.51
CA VAL A 256 11.51 -7.14 -17.51
C VAL A 256 11.54 -6.46 -18.88
N ARG A 257 10.42 -5.89 -19.34
CA ARG A 257 10.31 -5.17 -20.62
C ARG A 257 11.33 -4.03 -20.70
N ASP A 258 11.47 -3.24 -19.65
CA ASP A 258 12.39 -2.11 -19.59
C ASP A 258 13.85 -2.59 -19.66
N ALA A 259 14.19 -3.66 -18.94
CA ALA A 259 15.56 -4.19 -18.94
C ALA A 259 15.99 -4.84 -20.26
N VAL A 260 15.05 -5.45 -20.99
CA VAL A 260 15.37 -6.02 -22.33
C VAL A 260 15.38 -4.96 -23.43
N ALA A 261 15.12 -3.69 -23.10
CA ALA A 261 14.99 -2.56 -24.04
C ALA A 261 14.10 -2.91 -25.25
N SER A 262 13.09 -3.75 -25.03
CA SER A 262 12.30 -4.29 -26.13
C SER A 262 11.11 -3.39 -26.38
N GLU A 263 10.95 -2.95 -27.63
CA GLU A 263 9.68 -2.45 -28.16
C GLU A 263 8.66 -3.61 -28.35
N SER A 264 8.68 -4.60 -27.44
CA SER A 264 7.85 -5.79 -27.54
C SER A 264 6.40 -5.44 -27.19
N ASP A 265 5.58 -5.30 -28.23
CA ASP A 265 4.12 -5.19 -28.12
C ASP A 265 3.52 -6.35 -27.31
N VAL A 266 4.16 -7.53 -27.33
CA VAL A 266 3.71 -8.70 -26.56
C VAL A 266 3.86 -8.47 -25.07
N LEU A 267 5.03 -8.02 -24.60
CA LEU A 267 5.24 -7.76 -23.16
C LEU A 267 4.35 -6.62 -22.68
N HIS A 268 4.22 -5.57 -23.49
CA HIS A 268 3.31 -4.47 -23.22
C HIS A 268 1.85 -4.94 -23.08
N GLY A 269 1.37 -5.76 -24.04
CA GLY A 269 0.02 -6.33 -23.99
C GLY A 269 -0.21 -7.26 -22.81
N VAL A 270 0.81 -8.04 -22.39
CA VAL A 270 0.74 -8.89 -21.20
C VAL A 270 0.62 -8.06 -19.91
N CYS A 271 1.41 -7.00 -19.76
CA CYS A 271 1.28 -6.10 -18.61
C CYS A 271 -0.10 -5.43 -18.55
N ALA A 272 -0.57 -4.89 -19.68
CA ALA A 272 -1.89 -4.27 -19.75
C ALA A 272 -3.00 -5.27 -19.41
N LEU A 273 -2.89 -6.51 -19.88
CA LEU A 273 -3.82 -7.60 -19.55
C LEU A 273 -3.85 -7.87 -18.03
N PHE A 274 -2.68 -7.94 -17.38
CA PHE A 274 -2.62 -8.12 -15.93
C PHE A 274 -3.35 -7.02 -15.17
N PHE A 275 -3.11 -5.75 -15.48
CA PHE A 275 -3.82 -4.66 -14.82
C PHE A 275 -5.33 -4.65 -15.14
N MET A 276 -5.71 -4.88 -16.40
CA MET A 276 -7.11 -4.97 -16.80
C MET A 276 -7.87 -6.11 -16.10
N VAL A 277 -7.23 -7.26 -15.90
CA VAL A 277 -7.83 -8.42 -15.20
C VAL A 277 -7.80 -8.23 -13.68
N GLY A 278 -6.80 -7.54 -13.14
CA GLY A 278 -6.71 -7.22 -11.72
C GLY A 278 -7.88 -6.38 -11.22
N ILE A 279 -8.33 -5.39 -12.01
CA ILE A 279 -9.45 -4.50 -11.64
C ILE A 279 -10.74 -5.27 -11.31
N PRO A 280 -11.31 -6.12 -12.19
CA PRO A 280 -12.53 -6.87 -11.88
C PRO A 280 -12.31 -7.85 -10.71
N PHE A 281 -11.12 -8.45 -10.57
CA PHE A 281 -10.81 -9.26 -9.39
C PHE A 281 -10.88 -8.44 -8.09
N GLY A 282 -10.37 -7.21 -8.11
CA GLY A 282 -10.45 -6.29 -6.99
C GLY A 282 -11.89 -5.93 -6.66
N VAL A 283 -12.67 -5.53 -7.67
CA VAL A 283 -14.09 -5.14 -7.51
C VAL A 283 -14.93 -6.31 -6.98
N PHE A 284 -14.89 -7.47 -7.64
CA PHE A 284 -15.67 -8.63 -7.18
C PHE A 284 -15.16 -9.19 -5.85
N GLY A 285 -13.86 -9.10 -5.59
CA GLY A 285 -13.26 -9.46 -4.32
C GLY A 285 -13.77 -8.59 -3.17
N SER A 286 -13.80 -7.27 -3.37
CA SER A 286 -14.31 -6.29 -2.41
C SER A 286 -15.81 -6.51 -2.15
N LEU A 287 -16.64 -6.61 -3.19
CA LEU A 287 -18.07 -6.91 -3.05
C LEU A 287 -18.34 -8.23 -2.30
N ALA A 288 -17.53 -9.26 -2.55
CA ALA A 288 -17.63 -10.54 -1.86
C ALA A 288 -17.18 -10.47 -0.38
N ARG A 289 -16.33 -9.49 -0.01
CA ARG A 289 -16.00 -9.18 1.39
C ARG A 289 -17.20 -8.56 2.07
N ASP A 290 -17.78 -7.53 1.46
CA ASP A 290 -18.93 -6.78 2.01
C ASP A 290 -20.13 -7.68 2.28
N HIS A 291 -20.47 -8.55 1.33
CA HIS A 291 -21.55 -9.50 1.51
C HIS A 291 -21.28 -10.46 2.68
N ARG A 292 -20.03 -10.87 2.91
CA ARG A 292 -19.68 -11.73 4.05
C ARG A 292 -19.76 -10.98 5.37
N SER A 293 -19.28 -9.74 5.42
CA SER A 293 -19.38 -8.87 6.59
C SER A 293 -20.84 -8.60 6.96
N ALA A 294 -21.68 -8.25 5.99
CA ALA A 294 -23.11 -8.04 6.19
C ALA A 294 -23.83 -9.31 6.69
N ARG A 295 -23.50 -10.48 6.12
CA ARG A 295 -24.06 -11.76 6.57
C ARG A 295 -23.64 -12.12 7.99
N ALA A 296 -22.38 -11.87 8.35
CA ALA A 296 -21.89 -12.10 9.70
C ALA A 296 -22.61 -11.23 10.74
N ALA A 297 -22.84 -9.95 10.42
CA ALA A 297 -23.59 -9.03 11.28
C ALA A 297 -25.06 -9.44 11.47
N LEU A 298 -25.71 -9.93 10.41
CA LEU A 298 -27.08 -10.46 10.52
C LEU A 298 -27.13 -11.70 11.43
N ILE A 299 -26.19 -12.63 11.28
CA ILE A 299 -26.13 -13.83 12.12
C ILE A 299 -25.86 -13.46 13.59
N SER A 300 -24.96 -12.52 13.88
CA SER A 300 -24.69 -12.09 15.25
C SER A 300 -25.91 -11.41 15.90
N SER A 301 -26.67 -10.60 15.15
CA SER A 301 -27.90 -9.96 15.63
C SER A 301 -29.05 -10.94 15.89
N SER A 302 -29.04 -12.10 15.21
CA SER A 302 -30.10 -13.11 15.28
C SER A 302 -29.96 -14.08 16.46
N LYS A 303 -28.80 -14.11 17.14
CA LYS A 303 -28.62 -14.94 18.33
C LYS A 303 -29.47 -14.36 19.47
N PRO A 304 -30.42 -15.13 20.04
CA PRO A 304 -31.23 -14.64 21.14
C PRO A 304 -30.31 -14.20 22.28
N LYS A 305 -30.51 -12.97 22.78
CA LYS A 305 -29.93 -12.55 24.05
C LYS A 305 -30.53 -13.46 25.10
N TYR A 306 -29.76 -14.49 25.49
CA TYR A 306 -30.08 -15.22 26.71
C TYR A 306 -29.91 -14.22 27.86
N ASP A 307 -31.04 -13.71 28.34
CA ASP A 307 -31.09 -12.95 29.59
C ASP A 307 -30.62 -13.91 30.69
N ASN A 308 -29.35 -13.78 31.07
CA ASN A 308 -28.80 -14.41 32.26
C ASN A 308 -29.34 -13.68 33.50
N SER A 309 -30.65 -13.72 33.69
CA SER A 309 -31.31 -13.38 34.95
C SER A 309 -31.41 -14.66 35.78
N LEU A 310 -30.35 -14.98 36.53
CA LEU A 310 -30.35 -15.94 37.64
C LEU A 310 -29.70 -15.27 38.84
#